data_AF-A0A3M2J5B7-F1
#
_entry.id   AF-A0A3M2J5B7-F1
#
_cell.length_a   1.000
_cell.length_b   1.000
_cell.length_c   1.000
_cell.angle_alpha   90.00
_cell.angle_beta   90.00
_cell.angle_gamma   90.00
#
_symmetry.space_group_name_H-M   'P 1'
#
loop_
_entity.id
_entity.type
_entity.pdbx_description
1 polymer ?
#
loop_
_entity_poly.entity_id
_entity_poly.type
_entity_poly.pdbx_seq_one_letter_code
_entity_poly.pdbx_strand_id
1 'polypeptide(L)'
;MDRPIMSTTLKNTSRKKTWTAVGVGALAVAVAGAGAYSTLTTSIADNRFSAAVPEETDEPVEGALLVLEGKEIDKTFDSDTLNDWAVGDWTLTNRGASATEFDGTFQLHNDIDQALAEALKVQYAVVDDAGDVVRWRDAGTVAATGSLSEVLGIDSIAGESTIPVVVRVLLEDPQVLVGADETGAPLHVLADFTVSYLDPIERS
;
A
#
# COMPACT_ATOMS: atom_id res chain seq x y z
N MET A 1 18.44 48.60 -48.51
CA MET A 1 19.71 48.90 -47.81
C MET A 1 20.21 47.59 -47.23
N ASP A 2 21.38 47.20 -47.70
CA ASP A 2 22.00 45.88 -47.60
C ASP A 2 23.08 45.87 -46.50
N ARG A 3 23.13 44.76 -45.73
CA ARG A 3 24.26 44.18 -44.94
C ARG A 3 24.77 44.92 -43.67
N PRO A 4 25.52 44.27 -42.75
CA PRO A 4 26.07 42.90 -42.74
C PRO A 4 25.87 42.06 -41.46
N ILE A 5 26.29 40.80 -41.62
CA ILE A 5 26.42 39.67 -40.70
C ILE A 5 27.55 39.92 -39.68
N MET A 6 27.41 39.45 -38.44
CA MET A 6 28.57 39.09 -37.62
C MET A 6 28.32 37.81 -36.82
N SER A 7 29.01 36.76 -37.23
CA SER A 7 29.14 35.48 -36.53
C SER A 7 30.09 35.63 -35.35
N THR A 8 29.74 35.01 -34.21
CA THR A 8 30.72 34.64 -33.18
C THR A 8 30.47 33.22 -32.72
N THR A 9 31.26 32.32 -33.28
CA THR A 9 31.54 30.97 -32.79
C THR A 9 32.41 31.03 -31.54
N LEU A 10 31.97 30.44 -30.43
CA LEU A 10 32.85 30.07 -29.32
C LEU A 10 32.57 28.63 -28.84
N LYS A 11 33.28 27.71 -29.49
CA LYS A 11 34.14 26.65 -28.94
C LYS A 11 33.82 26.10 -27.52
N ASN A 12 33.23 24.91 -27.52
CA ASN A 12 33.65 23.67 -26.84
C ASN A 12 34.40 23.79 -25.48
N THR A 13 33.85 23.20 -24.42
CA THR A 13 34.67 22.38 -23.52
C THR A 13 33.82 21.33 -22.79
N SER A 14 33.97 20.08 -23.21
CA SER A 14 33.53 18.90 -22.47
C SER A 14 34.15 18.86 -21.06
N ARG A 15 33.35 18.59 -20.03
CA ARG A 15 33.84 18.00 -18.78
C ARG A 15 32.97 16.82 -18.39
N LYS A 16 33.45 15.63 -18.77
CA LYS A 16 33.15 14.34 -18.12
C LYS A 16 33.68 14.39 -16.69
N LYS A 17 32.92 13.83 -15.74
CA LYS A 17 33.30 13.38 -14.38
C LYS A 17 32.01 12.94 -13.68
N THR A 18 31.87 11.82 -12.97
CA THR A 18 32.72 10.66 -12.69
C THR A 18 31.74 9.67 -12.06
N TRP A 19 31.58 8.48 -12.64
CA TRP A 19 30.78 7.42 -12.03
C TRP A 19 31.64 6.75 -10.96
N THR A 20 31.20 6.81 -9.70
CA THR A 20 31.82 6.04 -8.61
C THR A 20 31.17 4.66 -8.60
N ALA A 21 31.80 3.71 -9.28
CA ALA A 21 31.50 2.29 -9.11
C ALA A 21 32.14 1.83 -7.79
N VAL A 22 31.32 1.64 -6.75
CA VAL A 22 31.75 0.93 -5.55
C VAL A 22 31.57 -0.55 -5.82
N GLY A 23 32.64 -1.19 -6.28
CA GLY A 23 32.76 -2.63 -6.34
C GLY A 23 33.25 -3.18 -5.01
N VAL A 24 32.43 -4.00 -4.38
CA VAL A 24 32.76 -5.00 -3.35
C VAL A 24 31.70 -6.08 -3.55
N GLY A 25 31.95 -7.37 -3.78
CA GLY A 25 33.13 -8.22 -3.76
C GLY A 25 32.51 -9.62 -3.67
N ALA A 26 32.65 -10.45 -4.70
CA ALA A 26 32.08 -11.79 -4.69
C ALA A 26 32.83 -12.66 -3.67
N LEU A 27 32.15 -13.09 -2.61
CA LEU A 27 32.61 -14.16 -1.73
C LEU A 27 31.90 -15.45 -2.14
N ALA A 28 32.59 -16.23 -2.96
CA ALA A 28 32.26 -17.63 -3.17
C ALA A 28 32.66 -18.41 -1.92
N VAL A 29 31.68 -18.99 -1.21
CA VAL A 29 31.91 -19.95 -0.14
C VAL A 29 31.11 -21.21 -0.48
N ALA A 30 31.81 -22.19 -1.07
CA ALA A 30 31.31 -23.55 -1.18
C ALA A 30 31.55 -24.23 0.17
N VAL A 31 30.48 -24.45 0.95
CA VAL A 31 30.52 -25.32 2.13
C VAL A 31 29.39 -26.32 2.02
N ALA A 32 29.76 -27.54 1.67
CA ALA A 32 28.93 -28.71 1.91
C ALA A 32 29.15 -29.16 3.36
N GLY A 33 28.06 -29.34 4.11
CA GLY A 33 28.05 -30.15 5.34
C GLY A 33 27.81 -29.39 6.65
N ALA A 34 26.63 -29.69 7.23
CA ALA A 34 26.31 -29.78 8.65
C ALA A 34 26.70 -28.61 9.60
N GLY A 35 25.68 -27.82 9.96
CA GLY A 35 25.43 -27.34 11.33
C GLY A 35 26.47 -26.41 11.95
N ALA A 36 26.37 -25.11 11.68
CA ALA A 36 26.82 -24.05 12.60
C ALA A 36 26.20 -22.70 12.21
N TYR A 37 25.40 -22.13 13.10
CA TYR A 37 24.98 -20.73 13.03
C TYR A 37 26.22 -19.84 13.10
N SER A 38 26.60 -19.23 11.97
CA SER A 38 27.60 -18.15 11.96
C SER A 38 26.89 -16.81 11.81
N THR A 39 26.53 -16.21 12.94
CA THR A 39 26.25 -14.78 13.03
C THR A 39 27.55 -14.02 12.79
N LEU A 40 27.70 -13.46 11.59
CA LEU A 40 28.76 -12.49 11.26
C LEU A 40 28.40 -11.13 11.87
N THR A 41 28.85 -10.89 13.10
CA THR A 41 28.73 -9.59 13.76
C THR A 41 29.82 -8.65 13.24
N THR A 42 29.46 -7.75 12.32
CA THR A 42 30.33 -6.61 11.96
C THR A 42 29.66 -5.34 12.49
N SER A 43 30.21 -4.72 13.53
CA SER A 43 29.69 -3.47 14.09
C SER A 43 30.35 -2.27 13.43
N ILE A 44 29.55 -1.44 12.74
CA ILE A 44 29.91 -0.07 12.37
C ILE A 44 28.72 0.81 12.78
N ALA A 45 28.93 1.61 13.83
CA ALA A 45 28.12 2.74 14.32
C ALA A 45 26.58 2.68 14.14
N ASP A 46 25.89 2.38 15.24
CA ASP A 46 24.49 2.77 15.56
C ASP A 46 23.35 2.42 14.59
N ASN A 47 23.55 1.51 13.63
CA ASN A 47 22.44 0.89 12.92
C ASN A 47 22.46 -0.64 13.11
N ARG A 48 21.48 -1.16 13.85
CA ARG A 48 21.26 -2.60 13.95
C ARG A 48 20.50 -3.06 12.70
N PHE A 49 21.22 -3.40 11.64
CA PHE A 49 20.63 -4.11 10.51
C PHE A 49 20.53 -5.59 10.86
N SER A 50 19.30 -6.07 11.08
CA SER A 50 19.00 -7.50 11.16
C SER A 50 18.47 -7.93 9.80
N ALA A 51 19.34 -8.42 8.93
CA ALA A 51 18.92 -9.12 7.73
C ALA A 51 18.82 -10.61 8.07
N ALA A 52 17.60 -11.09 8.32
CA ALA A 52 17.34 -12.52 8.26
C ALA A 52 17.39 -12.90 6.77
N VAL A 53 18.27 -13.84 6.41
CA VAL A 53 18.22 -14.48 5.10
C VAL A 53 16.92 -15.29 5.07
N PRO A 54 16.00 -15.06 4.12
CA PRO A 54 14.83 -15.92 3.97
C PRO A 54 15.34 -17.34 3.70
N GLU A 55 15.03 -18.27 4.58
CA GLU A 55 15.25 -19.68 4.27
C GLU A 55 14.19 -20.07 3.22
N GLU A 56 14.63 -20.51 2.04
CA GLU A 56 13.80 -21.15 1.00
C GLU A 56 13.33 -22.54 1.46
N THR A 57 12.78 -22.63 2.65
CA THR A 57 12.07 -23.80 3.14
C THR A 57 10.76 -23.34 3.75
N ASP A 58 9.88 -22.81 2.89
CA ASP A 58 8.46 -22.76 3.19
C ASP A 58 7.98 -24.21 3.29
N GLU A 59 8.05 -24.80 4.48
CA GLU A 59 7.15 -25.91 4.76
C GLU A 59 5.73 -25.40 4.49
N PRO A 60 4.90 -26.16 3.74
CA PRO A 60 3.54 -25.72 3.45
C PRO A 60 2.86 -25.37 4.76
N VAL A 61 2.41 -24.12 4.89
CA VAL A 61 1.72 -23.67 6.10
C VAL A 61 0.44 -24.49 6.18
N GLU A 62 0.39 -25.42 7.13
CA GLU A 62 -0.84 -26.12 7.47
C GLU A 62 -1.87 -25.05 7.88
N GLY A 63 -3.05 -25.08 7.27
CA GLY A 63 -4.15 -24.16 7.58
C GLY A 63 -4.28 -23.00 6.58
N ALA A 64 -4.81 -21.88 7.06
CA ALA A 64 -4.94 -20.66 6.27
C ALA A 64 -3.97 -19.59 6.79
N LEU A 65 -3.37 -18.82 5.89
CA LEU A 65 -2.46 -17.73 6.23
C LEU A 65 -2.77 -16.53 5.35
N LEU A 66 -3.61 -15.62 5.85
CA LEU A 66 -3.96 -14.43 5.10
C LEU A 66 -2.90 -13.35 5.27
N VAL A 67 -2.42 -12.82 4.15
CA VAL A 67 -1.48 -11.71 4.07
C VAL A 67 -2.10 -10.63 3.19
N LEU A 68 -2.20 -9.43 3.73
CA LEU A 68 -2.66 -8.25 3.00
C LEU A 68 -1.46 -7.38 2.64
N GLU A 69 -1.30 -7.08 1.36
CA GLU A 69 -0.20 -6.25 0.83
C GLU A 69 -0.80 -5.07 0.07
N GLY A 70 -0.38 -3.85 0.40
CA GLY A 70 -0.86 -2.63 -0.25
C GLY A 70 -0.23 -1.41 0.38
N LYS A 71 -0.60 -0.23 -0.11
CA LYS A 71 -0.15 1.04 0.46
C LYS A 71 -1.34 1.74 1.12
N GLU A 72 -1.11 2.27 2.31
CA GLU A 72 -2.05 3.18 2.96
C GLU A 72 -2.44 4.35 2.04
N ILE A 73 -3.68 4.80 2.18
CA ILE A 73 -4.14 6.06 1.63
C ILE A 73 -3.59 7.18 2.50
N ASP A 74 -2.81 8.06 1.88
CA ASP A 74 -2.32 9.30 2.48
C ASP A 74 -2.72 10.46 1.55
N LYS A 75 -3.84 11.12 1.88
CA LYS A 75 -4.46 12.13 1.03
C LYS A 75 -4.90 13.34 1.83
N THR A 76 -4.48 14.53 1.38
CA THR A 76 -5.15 15.79 1.74
C THR A 76 -6.20 16.09 0.68
N PHE A 77 -7.46 16.17 1.11
CA PHE A 77 -8.59 16.53 0.26
C PHE A 77 -8.65 18.04 0.05
N ASP A 78 -9.06 18.43 -1.15
CA ASP A 78 -9.22 19.83 -1.55
C ASP A 78 -10.68 20.27 -1.34
N SER A 79 -10.88 21.28 -0.48
CA SER A 79 -12.18 21.86 -0.17
C SER A 79 -12.79 22.66 -1.32
N ASP A 80 -12.03 22.93 -2.38
CA ASP A 80 -12.50 23.68 -3.55
C ASP A 80 -12.78 22.75 -4.74
N THR A 81 -12.41 21.47 -4.65
CA THR A 81 -12.57 20.50 -5.74
C THR A 81 -13.76 19.59 -5.50
N LEU A 82 -14.76 19.68 -6.39
CA LEU A 82 -15.88 18.73 -6.44
C LEU A 82 -15.38 17.34 -6.82
N ASN A 83 -15.87 16.31 -6.13
CA ASN A 83 -15.50 14.92 -6.33
C ASN A 83 -13.98 14.68 -6.20
N ASP A 84 -13.31 15.29 -5.22
CA ASP A 84 -11.93 14.91 -4.91
C ASP A 84 -11.91 13.50 -4.28
N TRP A 85 -10.95 12.67 -4.68
CA TRP A 85 -10.90 11.28 -4.25
C TRP A 85 -9.48 10.75 -4.10
N ALA A 86 -9.35 9.69 -3.33
CA ALA A 86 -8.17 8.85 -3.25
C ALA A 86 -8.55 7.38 -3.37
N VAL A 87 -7.68 6.59 -3.99
CA VAL A 87 -7.82 5.13 -4.08
C VAL A 87 -6.65 4.47 -3.36
N GLY A 88 -6.97 3.42 -2.62
CA GLY A 88 -6.01 2.46 -2.12
C GLY A 88 -6.23 1.11 -2.80
N ASP A 89 -5.13 0.47 -3.15
CA ASP A 89 -5.08 -0.84 -3.79
C ASP A 89 -4.35 -1.80 -2.86
N TRP A 90 -5.06 -2.85 -2.44
CA TRP A 90 -4.52 -3.95 -1.65
C TRP A 90 -4.73 -5.28 -2.34
N THR A 91 -3.91 -6.24 -1.97
CA THR A 91 -3.94 -7.62 -2.45
C THR A 91 -4.00 -8.53 -1.23
N LEU A 92 -5.13 -9.22 -1.06
CA LEU A 92 -5.29 -10.23 -0.03
C LEU A 92 -4.87 -11.59 -0.61
N THR A 93 -3.86 -12.21 -0.03
CA THR A 93 -3.38 -13.54 -0.44
C THR A 93 -3.53 -14.53 0.70
N ASN A 94 -4.17 -15.66 0.43
CA ASN A 94 -4.10 -16.81 1.32
C ASN A 94 -2.87 -17.65 0.94
N ARG A 95 -1.80 -17.56 1.72
CA ARG A 95 -0.58 -18.34 1.54
C ARG A 95 -0.69 -19.76 2.12
N GLY A 96 -1.77 -20.07 2.82
CA GLY A 96 -2.06 -21.40 3.34
C GLY A 96 -2.83 -22.28 2.33
N ALA A 97 -2.80 -23.59 2.54
CA ALA A 97 -3.49 -24.55 1.67
C ALA A 97 -5.00 -24.67 1.95
N SER A 98 -5.46 -24.22 3.12
CA SER A 98 -6.88 -24.32 3.52
C SER A 98 -7.63 -23.05 3.17
N ALA A 99 -8.86 -23.21 2.67
CA ALA A 99 -9.79 -22.09 2.58
C ALA A 99 -10.16 -21.58 3.97
N THR A 100 -10.46 -20.28 4.08
CA THR A 100 -10.94 -19.68 5.33
C THR A 100 -11.94 -18.57 5.06
N GLU A 101 -12.78 -18.30 6.05
CA GLU A 101 -13.64 -17.12 6.10
C GLU A 101 -12.85 -15.92 6.62
N PHE A 102 -13.14 -14.74 6.07
CA PHE A 102 -12.51 -13.50 6.49
C PHE A 102 -13.50 -12.35 6.39
N ASP A 103 -13.19 -11.27 7.10
CA ASP A 103 -13.82 -9.99 6.87
C ASP A 103 -12.76 -8.90 6.77
N GLY A 104 -13.09 -7.83 6.04
CA GLY A 104 -12.19 -6.71 5.79
C GLY A 104 -12.85 -5.38 6.05
N THR A 105 -12.13 -4.44 6.64
CA THR A 105 -12.66 -3.11 6.98
C THR A 105 -11.67 -2.02 6.64
N PHE A 106 -12.18 -0.90 6.15
CA PHE A 106 -11.43 0.34 6.02
C PHE A 106 -11.19 0.95 7.40
N GLN A 107 -9.95 1.34 7.71
CA GLN A 107 -9.57 1.85 9.02
C GLN A 107 -8.78 3.14 8.91
N LEU A 108 -9.19 4.16 9.66
CA LEU A 108 -8.43 5.39 9.85
C LEU A 108 -7.24 5.18 10.80
N HIS A 109 -6.13 5.84 10.49
CA HIS A 109 -4.91 5.90 11.30
C HIS A 109 -4.63 7.29 11.90
N ASN A 110 -5.38 8.30 11.48
CA ASN A 110 -5.34 9.63 12.07
C ASN A 110 -6.72 10.05 12.58
N ASP A 111 -6.72 10.94 13.56
CA ASP A 111 -7.95 11.61 14.00
C ASP A 111 -8.35 12.64 12.93
N ILE A 112 -9.60 12.58 12.50
CA ILE A 112 -10.21 13.57 11.61
C ILE A 112 -11.47 14.13 12.27
N ASP A 113 -11.87 15.34 11.86
CA ASP A 113 -13.10 15.95 12.33
C ASP A 113 -14.33 15.10 11.96
N GLN A 114 -15.35 15.07 12.84
CA GLN A 114 -16.54 14.25 12.62
C GLN A 114 -17.31 14.68 11.36
N ALA A 115 -17.43 15.99 11.07
CA ALA A 115 -18.11 16.45 9.88
C ALA A 115 -17.36 16.01 8.61
N LEU A 116 -16.02 16.03 8.66
CA LEU A 116 -15.20 15.48 7.57
C LEU A 116 -15.40 13.96 7.43
N ALA A 117 -15.37 13.20 8.53
CA ALA A 117 -15.57 11.76 8.52
C ALA A 117 -16.95 11.36 7.97
N GLU A 118 -17.98 12.15 8.24
CA GLU A 118 -19.34 11.95 7.72
C GLU A 118 -19.48 12.37 6.26
N ALA A 119 -18.71 13.37 5.80
CA ALA A 119 -18.73 13.84 4.41
C ALA A 119 -17.98 12.92 3.45
N LEU A 120 -16.94 12.22 3.92
CA LEU A 120 -16.12 11.32 3.11
C LEU A 120 -16.82 9.97 2.91
N LYS A 121 -17.21 9.68 1.67
CA LYS A 121 -17.78 8.39 1.29
C LYS A 121 -16.70 7.35 1.08
N VAL A 122 -16.93 6.14 1.58
CA VAL A 122 -16.08 4.97 1.30
C VAL A 122 -16.80 4.06 0.32
N GLN A 123 -16.07 3.58 -0.68
CA GLN A 123 -16.59 2.69 -1.70
C GLN A 123 -15.63 1.54 -1.98
N TYR A 124 -16.17 0.34 -2.15
CA TYR A 124 -15.40 -0.82 -2.59
C TYR A 124 -15.62 -1.06 -4.08
N ALA A 125 -14.55 -1.38 -4.79
CA ALA A 125 -14.63 -1.76 -6.18
C ALA A 125 -15.16 -3.20 -6.34
N VAL A 126 -16.04 -3.38 -7.31
CA VAL A 126 -16.25 -4.67 -7.97
C VAL A 126 -15.22 -4.73 -9.09
N VAL A 127 -14.30 -5.69 -9.00
CA VAL A 127 -13.29 -5.98 -10.01
C VAL A 127 -13.73 -7.17 -10.86
N ASP A 128 -13.33 -7.21 -12.12
CA ASP A 128 -13.50 -8.38 -12.97
C ASP A 128 -12.31 -9.36 -12.87
N ASP A 129 -12.35 -10.45 -13.64
CA ASP A 129 -11.31 -11.47 -13.67
C ASP A 129 -9.95 -10.94 -14.18
N ALA A 130 -9.93 -9.79 -14.86
CA ALA A 130 -8.70 -9.12 -15.31
C ALA A 130 -8.12 -8.19 -14.24
N GLY A 131 -8.84 -7.98 -13.13
CA GLY A 131 -8.49 -7.02 -12.08
C GLY A 131 -8.94 -5.59 -12.38
N ASP A 132 -9.76 -5.38 -13.42
CA ASP A 132 -10.24 -4.06 -13.79
C ASP A 132 -11.49 -3.68 -12.97
N VAL A 133 -11.55 -2.42 -12.51
CA VAL A 133 -12.71 -1.91 -11.77
C VAL A 133 -13.89 -1.73 -12.72
N VAL A 134 -14.93 -2.56 -12.55
CA VAL A 134 -16.15 -2.48 -13.37
C VAL A 134 -17.25 -1.63 -12.73
N ARG A 135 -17.26 -1.53 -11.39
CA ARG A 135 -18.28 -0.79 -10.65
C ARG A 135 -17.81 -0.45 -9.24
N TRP A 136 -18.32 0.65 -8.67
CA TRP A 136 -18.17 0.99 -7.26
C TRP A 136 -19.44 0.65 -6.47
N ARG A 137 -19.27 0.14 -5.25
CA ARG A 137 -20.33 -0.13 -4.27
C ARG A 137 -20.13 0.77 -3.06
N ASP A 138 -21.20 1.42 -2.62
CA ASP A 138 -21.17 2.27 -1.44
C ASP A 138 -20.99 1.43 -0.18
N ALA A 139 -19.94 1.74 0.58
CA ALA A 139 -19.62 1.12 1.87
C ALA A 139 -19.94 2.05 3.05
N GLY A 140 -20.64 3.16 2.83
CA GLY A 140 -20.95 4.15 3.85
C GLY A 140 -19.98 5.33 3.85
N THR A 141 -19.64 5.81 5.02
CA THR A 141 -18.75 6.97 5.22
C THR A 141 -17.55 6.57 6.05
N VAL A 142 -16.53 7.40 6.11
CA VAL A 142 -15.37 7.17 6.96
C VAL A 142 -15.76 7.09 8.45
N ALA A 143 -16.79 7.83 8.87
CA ALA A 143 -17.34 7.76 10.24
C ALA A 143 -18.04 6.43 10.55
N ALA A 144 -18.61 5.77 9.53
CA ALA A 144 -19.36 4.54 9.66
C ALA A 144 -19.22 3.69 8.39
N THR A 145 -18.09 3.00 8.28
CA THR A 145 -17.79 2.15 7.13
C THR A 145 -18.28 0.72 7.36
N GLY A 146 -19.02 0.17 6.39
CA GLY A 146 -19.42 -1.23 6.33
C GLY A 146 -18.26 -2.14 5.91
N SER A 147 -18.34 -3.41 6.30
CA SER A 147 -17.30 -4.37 5.98
C SER A 147 -17.37 -4.87 4.54
N LEU A 148 -16.28 -5.46 4.05
CA LEU A 148 -16.18 -5.97 2.69
C LEU A 148 -17.20 -7.08 2.44
N SER A 149 -17.37 -7.98 3.41
CA SER A 149 -18.34 -9.07 3.34
C SER A 149 -19.78 -8.55 3.26
N GLU A 150 -20.13 -7.52 4.05
CA GLU A 150 -21.46 -6.90 4.01
C GLU A 150 -21.74 -6.22 2.65
N VAL A 151 -20.76 -5.51 2.11
CA VAL A 151 -20.95 -4.65 0.93
C VAL A 151 -20.82 -5.41 -0.39
N LEU A 152 -19.87 -6.34 -0.49
CA LEU A 152 -19.58 -7.09 -1.71
C LEU A 152 -20.05 -8.56 -1.66
N GLY A 153 -20.37 -9.10 -0.47
CA GLY A 153 -20.69 -10.52 -0.31
C GLY A 153 -19.47 -11.43 -0.46
N ILE A 154 -18.26 -10.90 -0.28
CA ILE A 154 -17.00 -11.64 -0.33
C ILE A 154 -16.55 -11.88 1.11
N ASP A 155 -16.69 -13.10 1.58
CA ASP A 155 -16.44 -13.51 2.96
C ASP A 155 -15.50 -14.71 3.09
N SER A 156 -14.99 -15.23 1.98
CA SER A 156 -14.17 -16.43 1.94
C SER A 156 -13.11 -16.37 0.84
N ILE A 157 -11.97 -16.99 1.12
CA ILE A 157 -10.85 -17.10 0.18
C ILE A 157 -10.32 -18.53 0.19
N ALA A 158 -10.16 -19.10 -1.01
CA ALA A 158 -9.59 -20.43 -1.16
C ALA A 158 -8.10 -20.45 -0.76
N GLY A 159 -7.56 -21.64 -0.51
CA GLY A 159 -6.13 -21.82 -0.31
C GLY A 159 -5.35 -21.37 -1.55
N GLU A 160 -4.14 -20.85 -1.32
CA GLU A 160 -3.21 -20.41 -2.38
C GLU A 160 -3.82 -19.42 -3.40
N SER A 161 -4.86 -18.68 -2.97
CA SER A 161 -5.62 -17.77 -3.82
C SER A 161 -5.42 -16.32 -3.42
N THR A 162 -5.71 -15.42 -4.36
CA THR A 162 -5.55 -13.98 -4.19
C THR A 162 -6.83 -13.25 -4.58
N ILE A 163 -7.17 -12.21 -3.81
CA ILE A 163 -8.31 -11.31 -4.06
C ILE A 163 -7.78 -9.87 -4.07
N PRO A 164 -7.96 -9.11 -5.17
CA PRO A 164 -7.69 -7.68 -5.16
C PRO A 164 -8.77 -6.95 -4.35
N VAL A 165 -8.34 -6.03 -3.50
CA VAL A 165 -9.21 -5.17 -2.69
C VAL A 165 -8.90 -3.73 -3.06
N VAL A 166 -9.82 -3.08 -3.75
CA VAL A 166 -9.67 -1.67 -4.17
C VAL A 166 -10.73 -0.83 -3.48
N VAL A 167 -10.27 0.17 -2.74
CA VAL A 167 -11.13 1.07 -1.95
C VAL A 167 -10.94 2.50 -2.44
N ARG A 168 -12.03 3.24 -2.59
CA ARG A 168 -12.00 4.68 -2.86
C ARG A 168 -12.63 5.45 -1.72
N VAL A 169 -11.98 6.55 -1.34
CA VAL A 169 -12.53 7.59 -0.46
C VAL A 169 -12.86 8.80 -1.32
N LEU A 170 -14.10 9.31 -1.22
CA LEU A 170 -14.63 10.37 -2.08
C LEU A 170 -15.22 11.50 -1.24
N LEU A 171 -14.76 12.73 -1.49
CA LEU A 171 -15.41 13.96 -1.09
C LEU A 171 -16.27 14.46 -2.25
N GLU A 172 -17.55 14.14 -2.24
CA GLU A 172 -18.46 14.45 -3.37
C GLU A 172 -18.71 15.96 -3.50
N ASP A 173 -19.12 16.59 -2.39
CA ASP A 173 -19.39 18.01 -2.31
C ASP A 173 -18.67 18.61 -1.09
N PRO A 174 -17.60 19.40 -1.27
CA PRO A 174 -16.90 20.01 -0.15
C PRO A 174 -17.70 21.15 0.50
N GLN A 175 -18.78 21.65 -0.12
CA GLN A 175 -19.61 22.71 0.47
C GLN A 175 -20.34 22.27 1.75
N VAL A 176 -20.46 20.96 1.99
CA VAL A 176 -20.99 20.42 3.26
C VAL A 176 -20.08 20.74 4.45
N LEU A 177 -18.80 21.06 4.19
CA LEU A 177 -17.80 21.42 5.20
C LEU A 177 -17.76 22.93 5.47
N VAL A 178 -18.32 23.77 4.59
CA VAL A 178 -18.26 25.25 4.67
C VAL A 178 -19.04 25.82 5.88
N GLY A 179 -19.81 24.99 6.60
CA GLY A 179 -20.40 25.34 7.89
C GLY A 179 -19.64 24.83 9.14
N ALA A 180 -18.67 23.93 8.95
CA ALA A 180 -17.75 23.45 9.98
C ALA A 180 -16.50 24.35 10.11
N ASP A 181 -16.29 25.24 9.14
CA ASP A 181 -15.17 26.17 9.03
C ASP A 181 -15.28 27.40 9.94
N GLU A 182 -14.87 27.27 11.20
CA GLU A 182 -14.05 28.32 11.86
C GLU A 182 -12.60 27.89 12.05
N THR A 183 -12.25 26.65 11.73
CA THR A 183 -10.91 26.09 11.96
C THR A 183 -10.39 25.53 10.65
N GLY A 184 -9.39 26.17 10.05
CA GLY A 184 -8.64 25.68 8.88
C GLY A 184 -7.84 24.41 9.18
N ALA A 185 -8.51 23.38 9.68
CA ALA A 185 -7.99 22.07 9.96
C ALA A 185 -7.70 21.38 8.63
N PRO A 186 -6.57 20.65 8.53
CA PRO A 186 -6.23 19.93 7.32
C PRO A 186 -7.27 18.84 7.05
N LEU A 187 -7.81 18.79 5.84
CA LEU A 187 -8.67 17.69 5.35
C LEU A 187 -7.83 16.46 5.01
N HIS A 188 -6.98 16.04 5.94
CA HIS A 188 -6.00 14.99 5.75
C HIS A 188 -6.54 13.65 6.25
N VAL A 189 -6.46 12.64 5.40
CA VAL A 189 -6.88 11.27 5.68
C VAL A 189 -5.67 10.36 5.52
N LEU A 190 -5.35 9.65 6.60
CA LEU A 190 -4.41 8.55 6.63
C LEU A 190 -5.19 7.28 6.98
N ALA A 191 -5.25 6.32 6.08
CA ALA A 191 -6.10 5.14 6.26
C ALA A 191 -5.51 3.90 5.59
N ASP A 192 -5.81 2.74 6.16
CA ASP A 192 -5.41 1.44 5.64
C ASP A 192 -6.63 0.50 5.53
N PHE A 193 -6.42 -0.67 4.96
CA PHE A 193 -7.39 -1.75 4.97
C PHE A 193 -6.92 -2.85 5.91
N THR A 194 -7.82 -3.36 6.74
CA THR A 194 -7.49 -4.42 7.69
C THR A 194 -8.34 -5.66 7.44
N VAL A 195 -7.76 -6.84 7.66
CA VAL A 195 -8.42 -8.13 7.49
C VAL A 195 -8.37 -8.91 8.79
N SER A 196 -9.51 -9.46 9.18
CA SER A 196 -9.65 -10.38 10.31
C SER A 196 -10.10 -11.74 9.80
N TYR A 197 -9.47 -12.82 10.30
CA TYR A 197 -9.84 -14.19 9.94
C TYR A 197 -9.55 -15.13 11.10
N LEU A 198 -10.17 -16.31 11.07
CA LEU A 198 -9.86 -17.41 11.97
C LEU A 198 -9.00 -18.44 11.23
N ASP A 199 -7.87 -18.82 11.82
CA ASP A 199 -7.09 -19.95 11.30
C ASP A 199 -7.86 -21.25 11.62
N PRO A 200 -8.21 -22.07 10.61
CA PRO A 200 -8.92 -23.33 10.82
C PRO A 200 -8.12 -24.37 11.62
N ILE A 201 -6.82 -24.15 11.89
CA ILE A 201 -6.02 -25.03 12.74
C ILE A 201 -5.89 -24.44 14.15
N GLU A 202 -6.60 -25.04 15.11
CA GLU A 202 -6.30 -24.85 16.53
C GLU A 202 -4.92 -25.47 16.82
N ARG A 203 -3.87 -24.64 16.91
CA ARG A 203 -2.58 -25.09 17.46
C ARG A 203 -2.72 -25.25 18.97
N SER A 204 -3.04 -26.47 19.41
CA SER A 204 -3.07 -26.88 20.83
C SER A 204 -1.68 -26.96 21.45
#